data_AF-A0A1N7RX22-F1
#
_entry.id   AF-A0A1N7RX22-F1
#
_cell.length_a   1.000
_cell.length_b   1.000
_cell.length_c   1.000
_cell.angle_alpha   90.00
_cell.angle_beta   90.00
_cell.angle_gamma   90.00
#
_symmetry.space_group_name_H-M   'P 1'
#
loop_
_entity.id
_entity.type
_entity.pdbx_description
1 polymer ?
#
loop_
_entity_poly.entity_id
_entity_poly.type
_entity_poly.pdbx_seq_one_letter_code
_entity_poly.pdbx_strand_id
1 'polypeptide(L)'
;MSNRATQILPHHRYVHSLGAPLACVQGTISKVFDSPENHHGANHQHFVIHIDKVLKFEGGTQNLVGTDVFVAVRFGDNEGLPQEIPGLQAGQPIEAQGEYIPEASAYPTEDNTNPVLPVLHFTHHPVGYVKYEGQYYS
;
A
#
# COMPACT_ATOMS: atom_id res chain seq x y z
N MET A 1 12.53 -14.34 1.65
CA MET A 1 11.58 -14.23 2.78
C MET A 1 10.20 -14.57 2.26
N SER A 2 9.32 -15.14 3.10
CA SER A 2 7.93 -15.41 2.71
C SER A 2 7.13 -14.10 2.76
N ASN A 3 6.21 -13.90 1.82
CA ASN A 3 5.22 -12.81 1.87
C ASN A 3 4.01 -13.14 2.75
N ARG A 4 3.96 -14.32 3.38
CA ARG A 4 2.84 -14.76 4.21
C ARG A 4 2.98 -14.26 5.64
N ALA A 5 1.83 -13.95 6.24
CA ALA A 5 1.73 -13.67 7.66
C ALA A 5 2.11 -14.90 8.50
N THR A 6 2.60 -14.65 9.71
CA THR A 6 2.93 -15.69 10.71
C THR A 6 1.70 -16.37 11.31
N GLN A 7 0.51 -15.84 11.03
CA GLN A 7 -0.78 -16.39 11.46
C GLN A 7 -1.87 -16.06 10.43
N ILE A 8 -2.98 -16.79 10.49
CA ILE A 8 -4.17 -16.48 9.67
C ILE A 8 -4.85 -15.23 10.26
N LEU A 9 -5.11 -14.24 9.41
CA LEU A 9 -5.74 -12.98 9.79
C LEU A 9 -7.14 -12.88 9.19
N PRO A 10 -8.07 -12.12 9.81
CA PRO A 10 -9.45 -12.03 9.34
C PRO A 10 -9.60 -11.59 7.88
N HIS A 11 -8.70 -10.74 7.38
CA HIS A 11 -8.75 -10.24 6.00
C HIS A 11 -8.35 -11.29 4.96
N HIS A 12 -7.71 -12.39 5.37
CA HIS A 12 -7.31 -13.48 4.47
C HIS A 12 -8.51 -14.19 3.81
N ARG A 13 -9.72 -13.95 4.30
CA ARG A 13 -10.96 -14.47 3.70
C ARG A 13 -11.35 -13.76 2.40
N TYR A 14 -10.81 -12.58 2.12
CA TYR A 14 -11.17 -11.81 0.94
C TYR A 14 -10.40 -12.29 -0.29
N VAL A 15 -11.09 -12.36 -1.44
CA VAL A 15 -10.59 -13.02 -2.65
C VAL A 15 -9.27 -12.44 -3.18
N HIS A 16 -9.01 -11.15 -2.97
CA HIS A 16 -7.79 -10.48 -3.40
C HIS A 16 -6.69 -10.42 -2.32
N SER A 17 -6.92 -11.01 -1.14
CA SER A 17 -5.88 -11.07 -0.10
C SER A 17 -4.78 -12.04 -0.50
N LEU A 18 -3.53 -11.62 -0.28
CA LEU A 18 -2.34 -12.43 -0.51
C LEU A 18 -1.96 -13.27 0.71
N GLY A 19 -2.77 -13.27 1.77
CA GLY A 19 -2.42 -13.90 3.05
C GLY A 19 -1.22 -13.24 3.72
N ALA A 20 -0.95 -11.97 3.40
CA ALA A 20 0.20 -11.22 3.88
C ALA A 20 -0.08 -10.57 5.25
N PRO A 21 0.97 -10.11 5.97
CA PRO A 21 0.81 -9.30 7.16
C PRO A 21 0.00 -8.02 6.88
N LEU A 22 -0.81 -7.59 7.85
CA LEU A 22 -1.56 -6.34 7.77
C LEU A 22 -0.76 -5.23 8.47
N ALA A 23 -0.32 -4.24 7.71
CA ALA A 23 0.41 -3.09 8.21
C ALA A 23 -0.46 -1.83 8.17
N CYS A 24 -0.47 -1.05 9.24
CA CYS A 24 -0.96 0.31 9.29
C CYS A 24 0.21 1.22 9.69
N VAL A 25 0.52 2.18 8.83
CA VAL A 25 1.70 3.04 8.94
C VAL A 25 1.31 4.50 8.83
N GLN A 26 2.07 5.35 9.51
CA GLN A 26 2.11 6.79 9.29
C GLN A 26 3.47 7.14 8.74
N GLY A 27 3.49 8.08 7.80
CA GLY A 27 4.72 8.46 7.15
C GLY A 27 4.60 9.74 6.35
N THR A 28 5.64 9.99 5.56
CA THR A 28 5.72 11.12 4.65
C THR A 28 5.75 10.59 3.22
N ILE A 29 4.94 11.18 2.33
CA ILE A 29 4.98 10.82 0.91
C ILE A 29 6.35 11.25 0.35
N SER A 30 7.17 10.32 -0.10
CA SER A 30 8.49 10.63 -0.67
C SER A 30 8.44 10.84 -2.17
N LYS A 31 7.46 10.24 -2.87
CA LYS A 31 7.25 10.38 -4.30
C LYS A 31 5.79 10.13 -4.67
N VAL A 32 5.28 10.88 -5.64
CA VAL A 32 4.02 10.63 -6.35
C VAL A 32 4.35 10.45 -7.83
N PHE A 33 3.71 9.51 -8.51
CA PHE A 33 3.98 9.23 -9.92
C PHE A 33 2.94 9.93 -10.82
N ASP A 34 3.40 10.42 -11.98
CA ASP A 34 2.67 11.39 -12.82
C ASP A 34 1.47 10.80 -13.57
N SER A 35 1.33 9.48 -13.63
CA SER A 35 0.21 8.84 -14.33
C SER A 35 -0.21 7.56 -13.65
N PRO A 36 -1.51 7.32 -13.48
CA PRO A 36 -1.99 6.04 -13.00
C PRO A 36 -1.67 4.94 -14.02
N GLU A 37 -1.02 3.87 -13.56
CA GLU A 37 -0.74 2.72 -14.41
C GLU A 37 -2.04 1.92 -14.59
N ASN A 38 -2.43 1.64 -15.85
CA ASN A 38 -3.49 0.69 -16.12
C ASN A 38 -2.89 -0.72 -16.11
N HIS A 39 -2.93 -1.35 -14.95
CA HIS A 39 -2.42 -2.69 -14.75
C HIS A 39 -3.58 -3.69 -14.75
N HIS A 40 -3.57 -4.65 -15.69
CA HIS A 40 -4.64 -5.66 -15.87
C HIS A 40 -6.06 -5.10 -16.03
N GLY A 41 -6.23 -3.92 -16.63
CA GLY A 41 -7.55 -3.30 -16.82
C GLY A 41 -8.04 -2.49 -15.62
N ALA A 42 -7.23 -2.34 -14.59
CA ALA A 42 -7.51 -1.55 -13.40
C ALA A 42 -6.51 -0.40 -13.26
N ASN A 43 -7.02 0.80 -13.00
CA ASN A 43 -6.16 1.96 -12.78
C ASN A 43 -5.60 1.91 -11.36
N HIS A 44 -4.30 2.13 -11.22
CA HIS A 44 -3.63 2.21 -9.94
C HIS A 44 -2.94 3.56 -9.79
N GLN A 45 -3.23 4.25 -8.70
CA GLN A 45 -2.48 5.44 -8.31
C GLN A 45 -1.27 4.98 -7.50
N HIS A 46 -0.08 5.40 -7.93
CA HIS A 46 1.19 5.00 -7.34
C HIS A 46 1.84 6.14 -6.58
N PHE A 47 2.43 5.81 -5.43
CA PHE A 47 3.25 6.72 -4.63
C PHE A 47 4.15 5.92 -3.68
N VAL A 48 5.13 6.59 -3.07
CA VAL A 48 6.02 6.01 -2.07
C VAL A 48 5.83 6.73 -0.73
N ILE A 49 5.77 5.96 0.35
CA ILE A 49 5.75 6.47 1.73
C ILE A 49 7.08 6.12 2.39
N HIS A 50 7.74 7.12 2.98
CA HIS A 50 8.75 6.89 4.00
C HIS A 50 8.07 6.64 5.36
N ILE A 51 8.26 5.46 5.96
CA ILE A 51 7.55 5.08 7.18
C ILE A 51 8.20 5.74 8.41
N ASP A 52 7.51 6.72 8.98
CA ASP A 52 7.92 7.38 10.22
C ASP A 52 7.47 6.58 11.46
N LYS A 53 6.31 5.92 11.36
CA LYS A 53 5.71 5.18 12.48
C LYS A 53 4.87 4.00 12.00
N VAL A 54 4.98 2.88 12.71
CA VAL A 54 4.09 1.72 12.55
C VAL A 54 3.02 1.77 13.63
N LEU A 55 1.75 1.94 13.23
CA LEU A 55 0.61 1.91 14.15
C LEU A 55 0.16 0.48 14.45
N LYS A 56 0.27 -0.40 13.45
CA LYS A 56 -0.14 -1.80 13.54
C LYS A 56 0.68 -2.64 12.57
N PHE A 57 1.12 -3.82 12.99
CA PHE A 57 1.71 -4.80 12.08
C PHE A 57 1.36 -6.22 12.49
N GLU A 58 0.17 -6.68 12.08
CA GLU A 58 -0.34 -8.01 12.44
C GLU A 58 0.21 -9.07 11.50
N GLY A 59 0.70 -10.17 12.08
CA GLY A 59 1.25 -11.29 11.31
C GLY A 59 2.64 -11.03 10.71
N GLY A 60 3.27 -9.89 11.00
CA GLY A 60 4.65 -9.59 10.63
C GLY A 60 5.55 -9.43 11.86
N THR A 61 6.87 -9.51 11.67
CA THR A 61 7.83 -9.46 12.78
C THR A 61 8.95 -8.44 12.60
N GLN A 62 9.20 -7.97 11.37
CA GLN A 62 10.21 -6.94 11.11
C GLN A 62 9.78 -5.55 11.60
N ASN A 63 10.76 -4.71 11.91
CA ASN A 63 10.56 -3.27 12.08
C ASN A 63 10.49 -2.60 10.71
N LEU A 64 9.42 -1.84 10.44
CA LEU A 64 9.23 -1.13 9.17
C LEU A 64 9.65 0.35 9.23
N VAL A 65 9.90 0.90 10.42
CA VAL A 65 10.28 2.32 10.57
C VAL A 65 11.57 2.63 9.80
N GLY A 66 11.57 3.73 9.04
CA GLY A 66 12.66 4.15 8.16
C GLY A 66 12.69 3.46 6.80
N THR A 67 11.73 2.58 6.51
CA THR A 67 11.61 1.91 5.21
C THR A 67 10.79 2.75 4.24
N ASP A 68 11.23 2.85 2.99
CA ASP A 68 10.41 3.35 1.90
C ASP A 68 9.55 2.21 1.34
N VAL A 69 8.24 2.44 1.25
CA VAL A 69 7.28 1.45 0.76
C VAL A 69 6.49 2.02 -0.42
N PHE A 70 6.40 1.24 -1.49
CA PHE A 70 5.58 1.53 -2.65
C PHE A 70 4.12 1.23 -2.34
N VAL A 71 3.22 2.13 -2.71
CA VAL A 71 1.79 1.99 -2.48
C VAL A 71 1.07 2.01 -3.81
N ALA A 72 0.19 1.04 -4.02
CA ALA A 72 -0.68 0.97 -5.19
C ALA A 72 -2.14 0.96 -4.76
N VAL A 73 -2.85 2.05 -5.07
CA VAL A 73 -4.28 2.20 -4.77
C VAL A 73 -5.07 2.03 -6.05
N ARG A 74 -5.86 0.95 -6.15
CA ARG A 74 -6.77 0.75 -7.28
C ARG A 74 -7.91 1.77 -7.24
N PHE A 75 -8.31 2.28 -8.41
CA PHE A 75 -9.47 3.15 -8.53
C PHE A 75 -10.18 3.06 -9.90
N GLY A 76 -11.39 3.63 -9.95
CA GLY A 76 -12.18 3.79 -11.17
C GLY A 76 -13.06 2.59 -11.53
N ASP A 77 -13.16 1.60 -10.64
CA ASP A 77 -14.03 0.43 -10.77
C ASP A 77 -14.63 0.01 -9.41
N ASN A 78 -15.37 -1.10 -9.40
CA ASN A 78 -16.06 -1.60 -8.20
C ASN A 78 -15.16 -2.36 -7.21
N GLU A 79 -13.87 -2.51 -7.52
CA GLU A 79 -12.91 -3.26 -6.70
C GLU A 79 -11.91 -2.34 -5.99
N GLY A 80 -11.92 -1.03 -6.27
CA GLY A 80 -11.08 -0.03 -5.62
C GLY A 80 -11.83 1.24 -5.24
N LEU A 81 -11.11 2.37 -5.18
CA LEU A 81 -11.71 3.68 -4.95
C LEU A 81 -12.55 4.13 -6.16
N PRO A 82 -13.56 5.01 -5.97
CA PRO A 82 -14.32 5.56 -7.10
C PRO A 82 -13.45 6.44 -8.02
N GLN A 83 -12.42 7.09 -7.46
CA GLN A 83 -11.48 7.95 -8.16
C GLN A 83 -10.14 7.94 -7.42
N GLU A 84 -9.10 8.50 -8.04
CA GLU A 84 -7.81 8.72 -7.41
C GLU A 84 -7.90 9.60 -6.16
N ILE A 85 -6.92 9.49 -5.27
CA ILE A 85 -6.81 10.37 -4.11
C ILE A 85 -6.32 11.74 -4.62
N PRO A 86 -7.13 12.80 -4.47
CA PRO A 86 -6.81 14.09 -5.04
C PRO A 86 -5.65 14.75 -4.29
N GLY A 87 -4.77 15.41 -5.03
CA GLY A 87 -3.77 16.31 -4.46
C GLY A 87 -2.66 15.64 -3.66
N LEU A 88 -2.37 14.34 -3.86
CA LEU A 88 -1.19 13.71 -3.29
C LEU A 88 0.07 14.49 -3.68
N GLN A 89 0.91 14.82 -2.70
CA GLN A 89 2.13 15.58 -2.90
C GLN A 89 3.26 15.03 -2.05
N ALA A 90 4.46 14.97 -2.64
CA ALA A 90 5.67 14.64 -1.90
C ALA A 90 5.90 15.66 -0.76
N GLY A 91 6.40 15.17 0.37
CA GLY A 91 6.62 15.94 1.60
C GLY A 91 5.40 16.02 2.52
N GLN A 92 4.20 15.60 2.08
CA GLN A 92 3.00 15.66 2.90
C GLN A 92 2.84 14.41 3.78
N PRO A 93 2.25 14.56 4.99
CA PRO A 93 1.99 13.44 5.88
C PRO A 93 0.82 12.59 5.36
N ILE A 94 0.91 11.29 5.61
CA ILE A 94 -0.09 10.31 5.19
C ILE A 94 -0.17 9.15 6.17
N GLU A 95 -1.33 8.53 6.24
CA GLU A 95 -1.53 7.26 6.92
C GLU A 95 -2.13 6.25 5.93
N ALA A 96 -1.63 5.03 5.94
CA ALA A 96 -2.11 3.98 5.05
C ALA A 96 -2.16 2.64 5.77
N GLN A 97 -3.16 1.85 5.44
CA GLN A 97 -3.24 0.44 5.85
C GLN A 97 -3.34 -0.44 4.62
N GLY A 98 -2.61 -1.55 4.63
CA GLY A 98 -2.66 -2.55 3.57
C GLY A 98 -1.89 -3.82 3.93
N GLU A 99 -1.86 -4.74 2.98
CA GLU A 99 -1.04 -5.94 3.03
C GLU A 99 0.42 -5.61 2.71
N TYR A 100 1.32 -5.90 3.64
CA TYR A 100 2.75 -5.66 3.44
C TYR A 100 3.40 -6.83 2.69
N ILE A 101 4.01 -6.52 1.54
CA ILE A 101 4.78 -7.46 0.74
C ILE A 101 6.25 -7.03 0.82
N PRO A 102 7.17 -7.88 1.32
CA PRO A 102 8.58 -7.54 1.36
C PRO A 102 9.16 -7.42 -0.04
N GLU A 103 10.21 -6.60 -0.21
CA GLU A 103 10.94 -6.40 -1.48
C GLU A 103 11.21 -7.71 -2.22
N ALA A 104 11.74 -8.73 -1.53
CA ALA A 104 12.07 -10.04 -2.11
C ALA A 104 10.87 -10.83 -2.67
N SER A 105 9.65 -10.33 -2.48
CA SER A 105 8.39 -10.90 -2.99
C SER A 105 7.52 -9.88 -3.71
N ALA A 106 7.97 -8.63 -3.83
CA ALA A 106 7.28 -7.60 -4.58
C ALA A 106 7.46 -7.87 -6.08
N TYR A 107 6.37 -7.75 -6.84
CA TYR A 107 6.42 -7.83 -8.29
C TYR A 107 6.89 -6.49 -8.86
N PRO A 108 7.91 -6.44 -9.74
CA PRO A 108 8.32 -5.21 -10.39
C PRO A 108 7.22 -4.68 -11.31
N THR A 109 6.89 -3.40 -11.18
CA THR A 109 6.03 -2.65 -12.12
C THR A 109 6.86 -1.58 -12.83
N GLU A 110 6.28 -0.84 -13.78
CA GLU A 110 6.97 0.28 -14.43
C GLU A 110 7.51 1.29 -13.40
N ASP A 111 6.68 1.59 -12.39
CA ASP A 111 7.01 2.53 -11.31
C ASP A 111 7.80 1.92 -10.14
N ASN A 112 7.92 0.58 -10.08
CA ASN A 112 8.58 -0.14 -8.99
C ASN A 112 9.61 -1.18 -9.49
N THR A 113 10.53 -0.78 -10.38
CA THR A 113 11.54 -1.70 -10.96
C THR A 113 13.00 -1.32 -10.70
N ASN A 114 13.32 -0.11 -10.23
CA ASN A 114 14.71 0.31 -10.03
C ASN A 114 14.86 1.45 -8.99
N PRO A 115 15.10 1.14 -7.70
CA PRO A 115 15.07 -0.20 -7.10
C PRO A 115 13.63 -0.73 -6.99
N VAL A 116 13.50 -2.05 -6.75
CA VAL A 116 12.22 -2.62 -6.29
C VAL A 116 12.07 -2.29 -4.82
N LEU A 117 10.93 -1.73 -4.42
CA LEU A 117 10.57 -1.43 -3.04
C LEU A 117 9.61 -2.51 -2.51
N PRO A 118 9.55 -2.71 -1.17
CA PRO A 118 8.41 -3.40 -0.56
C PRO A 118 7.12 -2.67 -0.91
N VAL A 119 6.00 -3.40 -0.88
CA VAL A 119 4.70 -2.90 -1.34
C VAL A 119 3.66 -2.95 -0.22
N LEU A 120 2.88 -1.88 -0.06
CA LEU A 120 1.59 -1.91 0.61
C LEU A 120 0.51 -2.12 -0.45
N HIS A 121 0.00 -3.35 -0.49
CA HIS A 121 -1.07 -3.79 -1.38
C HIS A 121 -2.43 -3.67 -0.69
N PHE A 122 -3.52 -3.70 -1.47
CA PHE A 122 -4.89 -3.75 -0.97
C PHE A 122 -5.24 -2.58 -0.03
N THR A 123 -4.74 -1.38 -0.33
CA THR A 123 -4.94 -0.15 0.46
C THR A 123 -6.30 0.51 0.23
N HIS A 124 -7.35 -0.31 0.13
CA HIS A 124 -8.75 0.08 -0.04
C HIS A 124 -9.65 -1.01 0.56
N HIS A 125 -10.96 -0.74 0.58
CA HIS A 125 -11.97 -1.66 1.07
C HIS A 125 -11.85 -3.01 0.34
N PRO A 126 -12.01 -4.14 1.04
CA PRO A 126 -12.37 -4.30 2.46
C PRO A 126 -11.21 -4.39 3.46
N VAL A 127 -9.96 -4.18 3.02
CA VAL A 127 -8.78 -4.50 3.86
C VAL A 127 -8.06 -3.24 4.34
N GLY A 128 -7.77 -2.35 3.42
CA GLY A 128 -6.93 -1.19 3.65
C GLY A 128 -7.69 0.11 3.51
N TYR A 129 -6.92 1.18 3.64
CA TYR A 129 -7.37 2.55 3.43
C TYR A 129 -6.17 3.46 3.26
N VAL A 130 -6.44 4.68 2.82
CA VAL A 130 -5.53 5.81 2.88
C VAL A 130 -6.22 6.96 3.60
N LYS A 131 -5.50 7.64 4.48
CA LYS A 131 -5.93 8.87 5.13
C LYS A 131 -4.95 9.99 4.78
N TYR A 132 -5.46 11.01 4.10
CA TYR A 132 -4.70 12.12 3.56
C TYR A 132 -5.48 13.43 3.72
N GLU A 133 -4.82 14.49 4.19
CA GLU A 133 -5.44 15.80 4.50
C GLU A 133 -6.73 15.71 5.35
N GLY A 134 -6.76 14.74 6.28
CA GLY A 134 -7.91 14.51 7.17
C GLY A 134 -9.08 13.76 6.52
N GLN A 135 -9.02 13.47 5.22
CA GLN A 135 -10.00 12.65 4.50
C GLN A 135 -9.61 11.17 4.54
N TYR A 136 -10.61 10.30 4.54
CA TYR A 136 -10.46 8.84 4.55
C TYR A 136 -10.92 8.26 3.22
N TYR A 137 -10.06 7.49 2.58
CA TYR A 137 -10.27 6.85 1.29
C TYR A 137 -10.20 5.34 1.46
N SER A 138 -11.30 4.65 1.14
CA SER A 138 -11.42 3.20 1.24
C SER A 138 -12.41 2.69 0.22
#